data_AF-A0AAV5HDX9-F1
#
_entry.id   AF-A0AAV5HDX9-F1
#
_cell.length_a   1.000
_cell.length_b   1.000
_cell.length_c   1.000
_cell.angle_alpha   90.00
_cell.angle_beta   90.00
_cell.angle_gamma   90.00
#
_symmetry.space_group_name_H-M   'P 1'
#
loop_
_entity.id
_entity.type
_entity.pdbx_description
1 polymer ?
#
loop_
_entity_poly.entity_id
_entity_poly.type
_entity_poly.pdbx_seq_one_letter_code
_entity_poly.pdbx_strand_id
1 'polypeptide(L)'
;MPVHAEIERYSIELSDIITFHYYGDYTHSRQYIALLRQFSRPLINTEWLHRPFRSLIQTYLPLWKKEGVGSYFFGFVNGKSQFNYVWEFIKSLPDIDTSLWMHDIFHEDFRPYDIEEIEVIQKCNIDKALPEKIAGNNSL
;
A
#
# COMPACT_ATOMS: atom_id res chain seq x y z
N MET A 1 -18.45 -0.88 -7.05
CA MET A 1 -19.21 0.38 -7.04
C MET A 1 -18.23 1.47 -7.48
N PRO A 2 -18.36 2.17 -8.62
CA PRO A 2 -17.54 3.35 -8.82
C PRO A 2 -18.24 4.46 -8.05
N VAL A 3 -17.91 4.63 -6.78
CA VAL A 3 -18.28 5.84 -6.04
C VAL A 3 -17.12 6.80 -6.21
N HIS A 4 -16.96 7.28 -7.43
CA HIS A 4 -16.18 8.49 -7.63
C HIS A 4 -17.15 9.62 -7.81
N ALA A 5 -17.12 10.57 -6.87
CA ALA A 5 -17.73 11.87 -7.13
C ALA A 5 -17.15 12.40 -8.45
N GLU A 6 -17.93 13.19 -9.18
CA GLU A 6 -17.52 13.72 -10.50
C GLU A 6 -16.12 14.36 -10.45
N ILE A 7 -15.81 15.06 -9.35
CA ILE A 7 -14.50 15.67 -9.11
C ILE A 7 -13.35 14.66 -8.99
N GLU A 8 -13.57 13.49 -8.40
CA GLU A 8 -12.54 12.44 -8.27
C GLU A 8 -12.24 11.83 -9.63
N ARG A 9 -13.28 11.56 -10.42
CA ARG A 9 -13.11 11.08 -11.80
C ARG A 9 -12.34 12.09 -12.64
N TYR A 10 -12.71 13.37 -12.57
CA TYR A 10 -12.03 14.42 -13.31
C TYR A 10 -10.56 14.56 -12.90
N SER A 11 -10.28 14.46 -11.59
CA SER A 11 -8.90 14.48 -11.07
C SER A 11 -8.06 13.32 -11.63
N ILE A 12 -8.64 12.12 -11.72
CA ILE A 12 -7.97 10.94 -12.28
C ILE A 12 -7.72 11.11 -13.79
N GLU A 13 -8.72 11.57 -14.55
CA GLU A 13 -8.62 11.75 -16.01
C GLU A 13 -7.58 12.79 -16.41
N LEU A 14 -7.41 13.84 -15.60
CA LEU A 14 -6.41 14.88 -15.79
C LEU A 14 -5.02 14.56 -15.23
N SER A 15 -4.86 13.42 -14.55
CA SER A 15 -3.57 13.04 -13.96
C SER A 15 -2.67 12.30 -14.96
N ASP A 16 -1.38 12.67 -14.99
CA ASP A 16 -0.37 11.91 -15.72
C ASP A 16 0.05 10.64 -14.97
N ILE A 17 -0.02 10.67 -13.64
CA ILE A 17 0.24 9.56 -12.72
C ILE A 17 -0.88 9.54 -11.71
N ILE A 18 -1.50 8.37 -11.49
CA ILE A 18 -2.55 8.23 -10.50
C ILE A 18 -1.92 7.77 -9.19
N THR A 19 -2.02 8.61 -8.17
CA THR A 19 -1.65 8.27 -6.79
C THR A 19 -2.89 7.95 -5.97
N PHE A 20 -2.80 6.97 -5.08
CA PHE A 20 -3.90 6.62 -4.18
C PHE A 20 -3.37 6.07 -2.87
N HIS A 21 -4.20 6.07 -1.82
CA HIS A 21 -3.89 5.45 -0.53
C HIS A 21 -4.78 4.21 -0.38
N TYR A 22 -4.23 3.13 0.14
CA TYR A 22 -5.03 1.91 0.36
C TYR A 22 -4.62 1.17 1.63
N TYR A 23 -5.49 1.26 2.64
CA TYR A 23 -5.36 0.61 3.94
C TYR A 23 -6.35 -0.55 4.17
N GLY A 24 -7.17 -0.88 3.17
CA GLY A 24 -8.24 -1.88 3.27
C GLY A 24 -7.78 -3.33 3.15
N ASP A 25 -8.71 -4.23 2.81
CA ASP A 25 -8.45 -5.66 2.63
C ASP A 25 -8.00 -6.05 1.21
N TYR A 26 -7.36 -7.21 1.14
CA TYR A 26 -6.68 -7.66 -0.07
C TYR A 26 -7.62 -7.81 -1.27
N THR A 27 -8.86 -8.26 -1.05
CA THR A 27 -9.82 -8.49 -2.13
C THR A 27 -10.23 -7.18 -2.79
N HIS A 28 -10.57 -6.18 -1.99
CA HIS A 28 -10.97 -4.88 -2.50
C HIS A 28 -9.79 -4.12 -3.11
N SER A 29 -8.56 -4.32 -2.63
CA SER A 29 -7.35 -3.73 -3.24
C SER A 29 -7.20 -4.13 -4.71
N ARG A 30 -7.49 -5.41 -5.01
CA ARG A 30 -7.41 -5.98 -6.36
C ARG A 30 -8.43 -5.36 -7.29
N GLN A 31 -9.65 -5.17 -6.79
CA GLN A 31 -10.72 -4.50 -7.52
C GLN A 31 -10.40 -3.03 -7.76
N TYR A 32 -9.82 -2.35 -6.77
CA TYR A 32 -9.44 -0.94 -6.87
C TYR A 32 -8.33 -0.72 -7.91
N ILE A 33 -7.29 -1.57 -7.94
CA ILE A 33 -6.28 -1.56 -9.01
C ILE A 33 -6.94 -1.76 -10.39
N ALA A 34 -7.85 -2.73 -10.50
CA ALA A 34 -8.52 -3.02 -11.77
C ALA A 34 -9.39 -1.85 -12.26
N LEU A 35 -9.99 -1.08 -11.35
CA LEU A 35 -10.70 0.15 -11.65
C LEU A 35 -9.75 1.24 -12.18
N LEU A 36 -8.69 1.54 -11.42
CA LEU A 36 -7.74 2.61 -11.79
C LEU A 36 -6.95 2.31 -13.06
N ARG A 37 -6.70 1.03 -13.36
CA ARG A 37 -6.02 0.62 -14.60
C ARG A 37 -6.80 0.98 -15.88
N GLN A 38 -8.11 1.23 -15.78
CA GLN A 38 -8.93 1.63 -16.94
C GLN A 38 -8.53 2.99 -17.52
N PHE A 39 -7.84 3.82 -16.74
CA PHE A 39 -7.37 5.13 -17.16
C PHE A 39 -6.03 5.08 -17.90
N SER A 40 -5.39 3.90 -18.00
CA SER A 40 -4.12 3.72 -18.73
C SER A 40 -3.00 4.65 -18.27
N ARG A 41 -2.93 4.96 -16.98
CA ARG A 41 -1.86 5.76 -16.35
C ARG A 41 -1.03 4.90 -15.40
N PRO A 42 0.24 5.27 -15.16
CA PRO A 42 1.03 4.70 -14.07
C PRO A 42 0.32 4.86 -12.71
N LEU A 43 0.41 3.84 -11.87
CA LEU A 43 -0.23 3.80 -10.55
C LEU A 43 0.82 3.80 -9.45
N ILE A 44 0.61 4.63 -8.41
CA ILE A 44 1.43 4.63 -7.20
C ILE A 44 0.52 4.60 -5.96
N ASN A 45 0.67 3.59 -5.11
CA ASN A 45 0.08 3.56 -3.79
C ASN A 45 1.01 4.30 -2.81
N THR A 46 0.66 5.55 -2.50
CA THR A 46 1.51 6.45 -1.71
C THR A 46 1.36 6.26 -0.21
N GLU A 47 0.32 5.58 0.25
CA GLU A 47 0.21 5.21 1.66
C GLU A 47 -0.56 3.90 1.85
N TRP A 48 0.08 2.97 2.57
CA TRP A 48 -0.49 1.70 2.98
C TRP A 48 0.27 1.19 4.21
N LEU A 49 0.03 -0.08 4.59
CA LEU A 49 0.41 -0.74 5.83
C LEU A 49 -0.49 -0.30 6.98
N HIS A 50 -1.29 -1.23 7.48
CA HIS A 50 -2.17 -1.02 8.62
C HIS A 50 -2.48 -2.41 9.19
N ARG A 51 -1.54 -2.93 9.98
CA ARG A 51 -1.60 -4.32 10.47
C ARG A 51 -2.90 -4.67 11.21
N PRO A 52 -3.51 -3.78 12.02
CA PRO A 52 -4.80 -4.06 12.64
C PRO A 52 -5.96 -4.31 11.64
N PHE A 53 -5.85 -3.80 10.40
CA PHE A 53 -6.80 -4.08 9.31
C PHE A 53 -6.26 -5.10 8.30
N ARG A 54 -5.23 -5.87 8.68
CA ARG A 54 -4.61 -6.91 7.84
C ARG A 54 -4.02 -6.38 6.53
N SER A 55 -3.69 -5.08 6.49
CA SER A 55 -2.82 -4.51 5.46
C SER A 55 -1.37 -4.79 5.84
N LEU A 56 -0.83 -5.90 5.33
CA LEU A 56 0.46 -6.50 5.72
C LEU A 56 1.49 -6.45 4.59
N ILE A 57 2.77 -6.32 4.92
CA ILE A 57 3.86 -6.33 3.93
C ILE A 57 3.92 -7.65 3.17
N GLN A 58 3.74 -8.77 3.89
CA GLN A 58 3.79 -10.14 3.36
C GLN A 58 2.79 -10.39 2.22
N THR A 59 1.66 -9.67 2.22
CA THR A 59 0.61 -9.83 1.20
C THR A 59 0.63 -8.72 0.16
N TYR A 60 0.80 -7.48 0.59
CA TYR A 60 0.60 -6.32 -0.27
C TYR A 60 1.81 -5.93 -1.09
N LEU A 61 3.03 -5.98 -0.55
CA LEU A 61 4.22 -5.64 -1.34
C LEU A 61 4.40 -6.60 -2.54
N PRO A 62 4.21 -7.93 -2.40
CA PRO A 62 4.19 -8.84 -3.54
C PRO A 62 3.07 -8.52 -4.54
N LEU A 63 1.87 -8.14 -4.06
CA LEU A 63 0.76 -7.75 -4.92
C LEU A 63 1.09 -6.49 -5.73
N TRP A 64 1.55 -5.42 -5.07
CA TRP A 64 1.93 -4.18 -5.74
C TRP A 64 3.00 -4.42 -6.79
N LYS A 65 4.04 -5.20 -6.46
CA LYS A 65 5.06 -5.59 -7.42
C LYS A 65 4.48 -6.36 -8.61
N LYS A 66 3.67 -7.40 -8.37
CA LYS A 66 3.05 -8.22 -9.43
C LYS A 66 2.15 -7.39 -10.35
N GLU A 67 1.37 -6.50 -9.76
CA GLU A 67 0.47 -5.60 -10.46
C GLU A 67 1.18 -4.34 -10.96
N GLY A 68 2.49 -4.24 -10.79
CA GLY A 68 3.28 -3.13 -11.27
C GLY A 68 2.83 -1.75 -10.80
N VAL A 69 2.38 -1.69 -9.55
CA VAL A 69 2.00 -0.48 -8.84
C VAL A 69 3.22 -0.05 -8.02
N GLY A 70 3.72 1.17 -8.23
CA GLY A 70 4.72 1.75 -7.35
C GLY A 70 4.14 1.89 -5.94
N SER A 71 4.94 1.72 -4.88
CA SER A 71 4.39 1.89 -3.54
C SER A 71 5.41 2.29 -2.50
N TYR A 72 4.95 3.03 -1.49
CA TYR A 72 5.64 3.23 -0.22
C TYR A 72 4.59 3.23 0.89
N PHE A 73 4.92 2.61 2.02
CA PHE A 73 4.04 2.55 3.19
C PHE A 73 4.27 3.77 4.10
N PHE A 74 3.30 4.03 4.96
CA PHE A 74 3.39 5.09 5.97
C PHE A 74 4.09 4.53 7.22
N GLY A 75 4.94 5.34 7.87
CA GLY A 75 5.75 4.91 9.03
C GLY A 75 7.07 4.23 8.63
N PHE A 76 8.06 4.29 9.54
CA PHE A 76 9.35 3.64 9.30
C PHE A 76 10.06 3.24 10.60
N VAL A 77 10.38 4.22 11.47
CA VAL A 77 11.05 3.99 12.75
C VAL A 77 10.17 4.55 13.85
N ASN A 78 9.89 3.74 14.88
CA ASN A 78 9.10 4.21 16.01
C ASN A 78 9.83 5.33 16.77
N GLY A 79 9.06 6.23 17.37
CA GLY A 79 9.63 7.40 18.04
C GLY A 79 8.60 8.49 18.24
N LYS A 80 9.01 9.76 18.05
CA LYS A 80 8.17 10.94 18.35
C LYS A 80 6.83 10.96 17.63
N SER A 81 6.77 10.44 16.39
CA SER A 81 5.53 10.41 15.60
C SER A 81 4.56 9.32 16.04
N GLN A 82 5.03 8.33 16.81
CA GLN A 82 4.18 7.31 17.44
C GLN A 82 3.29 6.52 16.46
N PHE A 83 3.73 6.33 15.20
CA PHE A 83 2.95 5.63 14.17
C PHE A 83 2.87 4.12 14.41
N ASN A 84 3.67 3.57 15.32
CA ASN A 84 3.53 2.21 15.83
C ASN A 84 2.25 1.99 16.63
N TYR A 85 1.66 3.02 17.25
CA TYR A 85 0.44 2.86 18.04
C TYR A 85 -0.82 2.87 17.19
N VAL A 86 -1.77 1.99 17.53
CA VAL A 86 -3.10 1.92 16.94
C VAL A 86 -3.90 3.20 17.26
N TRP A 87 -4.55 3.78 16.24
CA TRP A 87 -5.38 4.98 16.43
C TRP A 87 -6.49 4.77 17.47
N GLU A 88 -6.71 5.76 18.34
CA GLU A 88 -7.70 5.66 19.42
C GLU A 88 -9.10 5.30 18.92
N PHE A 89 -9.54 5.87 17.79
CA PHE A 89 -10.89 5.67 17.27
C PHE A 89 -11.16 4.27 16.73
N ILE A 90 -10.11 3.46 16.45
CA ILE A 90 -10.29 2.07 16.00
C ILE A 90 -10.15 1.05 17.13
N LYS A 91 -9.63 1.42 18.30
CA LYS A 91 -9.40 0.47 19.41
C LYS A 91 -10.66 -0.20 19.94
N SER A 92 -11.81 0.45 19.79
CA SER A 92 -13.11 -0.08 20.23
C SER A 92 -13.83 -0.91 19.17
N LEU A 93 -13.31 -0.96 17.95
CA LEU A 93 -13.91 -1.77 16.88
C LEU A 93 -13.71 -3.27 17.18
N PRO A 94 -14.68 -4.12 16.80
CA PRO A 94 -14.53 -5.56 16.95
C PRO A 94 -13.33 -6.05 16.12
N ASP A 95 -12.69 -7.12 16.61
CA ASP A 95 -11.59 -7.82 15.94
C ASP A 95 -10.32 -6.98 15.67
N ILE A 96 -10.16 -5.85 16.35
CA ILE A 96 -8.93 -5.06 16.34
C ILE A 96 -7.97 -5.56 17.42
N ASP A 97 -6.84 -6.10 16.97
CA ASP A 97 -5.72 -6.41 17.85
C ASP A 97 -4.88 -5.15 18.09
N THR A 98 -5.01 -4.60 19.29
CA THR A 98 -4.28 -3.39 19.71
C THR A 98 -2.84 -3.65 20.13
N SER A 99 -2.41 -4.92 20.19
CA SER A 99 -1.02 -5.28 20.47
C SER A 99 -0.10 -5.15 19.25
N LEU A 100 -0.67 -5.15 18.03
CA LEU A 100 0.06 -5.01 16.78
C LEU A 100 0.57 -3.58 16.58
N TRP A 101 1.76 -3.45 15.99
CA TRP A 101 2.21 -2.17 15.47
C TRP A 101 1.43 -1.77 14.22
N MET A 102 0.98 -0.52 14.15
CA MET A 102 0.15 -0.08 13.04
C MET A 102 0.95 0.14 11.75
N HIS A 103 1.94 1.05 11.78
CA HIS A 103 2.64 1.53 10.58
C HIS A 103 4.18 1.36 10.63
N ASP A 104 4.83 1.56 11.77
CA ASP A 104 6.31 1.52 11.80
C ASP A 104 6.87 0.10 11.55
N ILE A 105 8.12 0.06 11.06
CA ILE A 105 8.85 -1.16 10.67
C ILE A 105 9.99 -1.49 11.63
N PHE A 106 10.58 -0.45 12.21
CA PHE A 106 11.77 -0.57 13.04
C PHE A 106 11.54 0.07 14.41
N HIS A 107 12.20 -0.52 15.41
CA HIS A 107 12.45 0.10 16.69
C HIS A 107 13.45 1.27 16.54
N GLU A 108 13.52 2.14 17.55
CA GLU A 108 14.41 3.30 17.59
C GLU A 108 15.90 2.94 17.49
N ASP A 109 16.25 1.70 17.83
CA ASP A 109 17.58 1.10 17.70
C ASP A 109 17.79 0.35 16.37
N PHE A 110 16.86 0.50 15.42
CA PHE A 110 16.81 -0.14 14.11
C PHE A 110 16.66 -1.67 14.12
N ARG A 111 16.31 -2.28 15.26
CA ARG A 111 15.81 -3.66 15.21
C ARG A 111 14.49 -3.72 14.44
N PRO A 112 14.29 -4.71 13.56
CA PRO A 112 12.98 -4.94 12.94
C PRO A 112 11.91 -5.23 13.99
N TYR A 113 10.70 -4.71 13.76
CA TYR A 113 9.48 -5.15 14.46
C TYR A 113 9.16 -6.60 14.12
N ASP A 114 9.19 -6.92 12.83
CA ASP A 114 8.96 -8.26 12.29
C ASP A 114 10.05 -8.57 11.25
N ILE A 115 10.80 -9.64 11.47
CA ILE A 115 11.90 -10.06 10.60
C ILE A 115 11.36 -10.56 9.25
N GLU A 116 10.20 -11.22 9.24
CA GLU A 116 9.60 -11.75 8.00
C GLU A 116 9.24 -10.61 7.03
N GLU A 117 8.78 -9.48 7.55
CA GLU A 117 8.50 -8.29 6.72
C GLU A 117 9.76 -7.79 6.01
N ILE A 118 10.90 -7.79 6.70
CA ILE A 118 12.19 -7.39 6.12
C ILE A 118 12.61 -8.37 5.02
N GLU A 119 12.46 -9.66 5.25
CA GLU A 119 12.76 -10.69 4.27
C GLU A 119 11.89 -10.54 3.01
N VAL A 120 10.60 -10.25 3.16
CA VAL A 120 9.70 -9.98 2.04
C VAL A 120 10.11 -8.71 1.29
N ILE A 121 10.43 -7.63 2.00
CA ILE A 121 10.93 -6.39 1.38
C ILE A 121 12.18 -6.69 0.56
N GLN A 122 13.15 -7.40 1.12
CA GLN A 122 14.38 -7.77 0.41
C GLN A 122 14.06 -8.61 -0.83
N LYS A 123 13.27 -9.68 -0.68
CA LYS A 123 12.88 -10.58 -1.77
C LYS A 123 12.17 -9.84 -2.91
N CYS A 124 11.27 -8.92 -2.59
CA CYS A 124 10.59 -8.09 -3.57
C CYS A 124 11.52 -7.09 -4.26
N ASN A 125 12.70 -6.78 -3.73
CA ASN A 125 13.64 -5.81 -4.29
C ASN A 125 14.91 -6.42 -4.91
N ILE A 126 15.12 -7.75 -4.82
CA ILE A 126 16.23 -8.45 -5.48
C ILE A 126 16.16 -8.25 -7.00
N ASP A 127 15.00 -8.57 -7.58
CA ASP A 127 14.74 -8.38 -9.01
C ASP A 127 14.10 -7.01 -9.24
N LYS A 128 14.78 -6.15 -10.01
CA LYS A 128 14.28 -4.81 -10.34
C LYS A 128 13.56 -4.77 -11.69
N ALA A 129 13.37 -5.92 -12.35
CA ALA A 129 12.57 -6.01 -13.55
C ALA A 129 11.13 -5.61 -13.26
N LEU A 130 10.60 -4.74 -14.12
CA LEU A 130 9.20 -4.34 -14.08
C LEU A 130 8.35 -5.40 -14.79
N PRO A 131 7.16 -5.75 -14.26
CA PRO A 131 6.19 -6.56 -14.98
C PRO A 131 5.93 -6.01 -16.38
N GLU A 132 5.81 -6.90 -17.37
CA GLU A 132 5.50 -6.54 -18.77
C GLU A 132 4.25 -5.65 -18.88
N LYS A 133 3.30 -5.79 -17.95
CA LYS A 133 2.06 -5.00 -17.87
C LYS A 133 2.21 -3.55 -17.39
N ILE A 134 3.40 -3.11 -16.97
CA ILE A 134 3.72 -1.68 -16.72
C ILE A 134 4.19 -1.02 -18.01
N ALA A 135 4.93 -1.77 -18.83
CA ALA A 135 5.37 -1.33 -20.13
C ALA A 135 4.17 -1.43 -21.08
N GLY A 136 3.40 -0.34 -21.14
CA GLY A 136 2.37 -0.19 -22.16
C GLY A 136 2.95 -0.56 -23.52
N ASN A 137 2.13 -1.26 -24.31
CA ASN A 137 2.14 -1.14 -25.76
C ASN A 137 2.23 0.35 -26.10
N ASN A 138 3.45 0.84 -26.30
CA ASN A 138 3.73 2.10 -26.98
C ASN A 138 3.63 1.81 -28.47
N SER A 139 2.42 1.53 -28.96
CA SER A 139 2.09 1.80 -30.36
C SER A 139 1.49 3.20 -30.41
N LEU A 140 2.37 4.19 -30.57
CA LEU A 140 2.04 5.41 -31.32
C LEU A 140 2.02 5.04 -32.81
#